data_AF-A0A6J4TTG0-F1
#
_entry.id   AF-A0A6J4TTG0-F1
#
_cell.length_a   1.000
_cell.length_b   1.000
_cell.length_c   1.000
_cell.angle_alpha   90.00
_cell.angle_beta   90.00
_cell.angle_gamma   90.00
#
_symmetry.space_group_name_H-M   'P 1'
#
loop_
_entity.id
_entity.type
_entity.pdbx_description
1 polymer ?
#
loop_
_entity_poly.entity_id
_entity_poly.type
_entity_poly.pdbx_seq_one_letter_code
_entity_poly.pdbx_strand_id
1 'polypeptide(L)'
;MSRDRAAPNLNTVYWLIENPGSMRAEKLTVRIDPRREALPVFSFPEEAEMFLKLGGLEERGWRVVACTAGELVSRLAGYRRAGIELVALDPLPEMMGPAPDTTIALVTLSLRGFARRHTARPKERLARS
;
A
#
# COMPACT_ATOMS: atom_id res chain seq x y z
N MET A 1 4.17 -29.25 4.04
CA MET A 1 4.38 -28.24 2.97
C MET A 1 5.02 -27.00 3.60
N SER A 2 6.33 -26.87 3.45
CA SER A 2 7.13 -25.75 3.96
C SER A 2 6.75 -24.47 3.23
N ARG A 3 6.26 -23.47 3.96
CA ARG A 3 6.29 -22.09 3.48
C ARG A 3 7.66 -21.55 3.88
N ASP A 4 8.57 -21.52 2.91
CA ASP A 4 9.82 -20.77 3.01
C ASP A 4 9.46 -19.31 3.35
N ARG A 5 9.81 -18.86 4.56
CA ARG A 5 9.56 -17.49 5.00
C ARG A 5 10.79 -16.66 4.68
N ALA A 6 10.65 -15.79 3.68
CA ALA A 6 11.65 -14.81 3.29
C ALA A 6 12.07 -13.92 4.49
N ALA A 7 13.35 -13.55 4.52
CA ALA A 7 13.90 -12.59 5.48
C ALA A 7 13.16 -11.24 5.41
N PRO A 8 13.16 -10.43 6.49
CA PRO A 8 12.62 -9.08 6.45
C PRO A 8 13.30 -8.28 5.34
N ASN A 9 12.56 -7.96 4.28
CA ASN A 9 13.06 -7.22 3.13
C ASN A 9 12.51 -5.79 3.18
N LEU A 10 13.27 -4.90 3.82
CA LEU A 10 12.99 -3.47 3.85
C LEU A 10 13.39 -2.78 2.54
N ASN A 11 14.13 -3.46 1.66
CA ASN A 11 14.60 -2.94 0.38
C ASN A 11 13.66 -3.28 -0.78
N THR A 12 12.57 -4.02 -0.53
CA THR A 12 11.51 -4.17 -1.53
C THR A 12 11.03 -2.80 -1.95
N VAL A 13 11.11 -2.49 -3.24
CA VAL A 13 10.60 -1.25 -3.80
C VAL A 13 9.12 -1.41 -4.05
N TYR A 14 8.37 -0.37 -3.72
CA TYR A 14 6.96 -0.16 -3.97
C TYR A 14 6.77 1.16 -4.68
N TRP A 15 5.67 1.29 -5.40
CA TRP A 15 5.29 2.49 -6.10
C TRP A 15 4.04 3.07 -5.43
N LEU A 16 4.10 4.37 -5.15
CA LEU A 16 3.00 5.15 -4.59
C LEU A 16 2.56 6.19 -5.61
N ILE A 17 1.36 6.73 -5.42
CA ILE A 17 0.88 7.89 -6.16
C ILE A 17 0.79 9.06 -5.18
N GLU A 18 1.59 10.10 -5.39
CA GLU A 18 1.66 11.29 -4.54
C GLU A 18 1.43 12.56 -5.35
N ASN A 19 0.90 13.61 -4.71
CA ASN A 19 0.72 14.93 -5.33
C ASN A 19 1.74 15.93 -4.77
N PRO A 20 2.92 16.10 -5.40
CA PRO A 20 3.96 16.98 -4.88
C PRO A 20 3.56 18.46 -4.87
N GLY A 21 2.57 18.87 -5.67
CA GLY A 21 2.07 20.24 -5.72
C GLY A 21 0.98 20.55 -4.69
N SER A 22 0.50 19.54 -3.95
CA SER A 22 -0.53 19.74 -2.94
C SER A 22 0.04 20.43 -1.69
N MET A 23 -0.47 21.62 -1.34
CA MET A 23 -0.08 22.38 -0.14
C MET A 23 -0.40 21.64 1.17
N ARG A 24 -1.41 20.76 1.12
CA ARG A 24 -1.67 19.77 2.17
C ARG A 24 -0.96 18.50 1.72
N ALA A 25 -0.32 17.78 2.63
CA ALA A 25 0.28 16.47 2.34
C ALA A 25 -0.79 15.41 1.99
N GLU A 26 -1.50 15.64 0.88
CA GLU A 26 -2.63 14.85 0.42
C GLU A 26 -2.10 13.46 0.05
N LYS A 27 -2.75 12.45 0.63
CA LYS A 27 -2.43 11.05 0.37
C LYS A 27 -3.56 10.48 -0.46
N LEU A 28 -3.22 9.88 -1.59
CA LEU A 28 -4.21 9.17 -2.38
C LEU A 28 -4.75 8.03 -1.54
N THR A 29 -6.07 7.94 -1.44
CA THR A 29 -6.74 6.83 -0.79
C THR A 29 -7.78 6.23 -1.72
N VAL A 30 -8.04 4.94 -1.50
CA VAL A 30 -9.05 4.16 -2.21
C VAL A 30 -10.12 3.73 -1.22
N ARG A 31 -11.38 4.01 -1.54
CA ARG A 31 -12.52 3.68 -0.68
C ARG A 31 -12.75 2.16 -0.67
N ILE A 32 -12.72 1.56 0.51
CA ILE A 32 -13.00 0.14 0.73
C ILE A 32 -14.49 -0.07 0.99
N ASP A 33 -15.06 0.77 1.84
CA ASP A 33 -16.47 0.80 2.22
C ASP A 33 -16.86 2.23 2.62
N PRO A 34 -18.13 2.53 3.00
CA PRO A 34 -18.55 3.89 3.33
C PRO A 34 -17.79 4.57 4.49
N ARG A 35 -17.03 3.83 5.29
CA ARG A 35 -16.33 4.33 6.47
C ARG A 35 -14.82 4.12 6.42
N ARG A 36 -14.31 3.35 5.46
CA ARG A 36 -12.92 2.90 5.44
C ARG A 36 -12.27 3.15 4.10
N GLU A 37 -11.05 3.66 4.18
CA GLU A 37 -10.18 3.89 3.03
C GLU A 37 -8.83 3.20 3.24
N ALA A 38 -8.16 2.89 2.14
CA ALA A 38 -6.83 2.31 2.14
C ALA A 38 -5.86 3.15 1.32
N LEU A 39 -4.57 3.06 1.66
CA LEU A 39 -3.48 3.56 0.84
C LEU A 39 -3.25 2.56 -0.31
N PRO A 40 -3.40 2.93 -1.59
CA PRO A 40 -2.98 2.10 -2.69
C PRO A 40 -1.44 2.02 -2.73
N VAL A 41 -0.90 0.81 -2.80
CA VAL A 41 0.53 0.53 -2.87
C VAL A 41 0.74 -0.49 -3.98
N PHE A 42 1.62 -0.16 -4.92
CA PHE A 42 1.84 -0.97 -6.11
C PHE A 42 3.20 -1.66 -6.05
N SER A 43 3.26 -2.90 -6.51
CA SER A 43 4.43 -3.77 -6.54
C SER A 43 5.22 -3.60 -7.83
N PHE A 44 4.65 -2.94 -8.84
CA PHE A 44 5.30 -2.60 -10.10
C PHE A 44 4.97 -1.17 -10.55
N PRO A 45 5.89 -0.48 -11.25
CA PRO A 45 5.64 0.87 -11.76
C PRO A 45 4.49 0.90 -12.76
N GLU A 46 4.39 -0.13 -13.61
CA GLU A 46 3.38 -0.20 -14.67
C GLU A 46 1.96 -0.23 -14.10
N GLU A 47 1.75 -0.90 -12.97
CA GLU A 47 0.47 -0.94 -12.27
C GLU A 47 0.09 0.44 -11.71
N ALA A 48 1.05 1.13 -11.08
CA ALA A 48 0.85 2.47 -10.56
C ALA A 48 0.56 3.48 -11.67
N GLU A 49 1.28 3.39 -12.79
CA GLU A 49 1.06 4.25 -13.96
C GLU A 49 -0.29 4.00 -14.61
N MET A 50 -0.69 2.74 -14.77
CA MET A 50 -2.00 2.39 -15.29
C MET A 50 -3.11 2.95 -14.40
N PHE A 51 -2.98 2.79 -13.08
CA PHE A 51 -3.93 3.35 -12.12
C PHE A 51 -3.99 4.88 -12.19
N LEU A 52 -2.85 5.55 -12.28
CA LEU A 52 -2.75 7.01 -12.42
C LEU A 52 -3.48 7.51 -13.68
N LYS A 53 -3.22 6.87 -14.82
CA LYS A 53 -3.77 7.24 -16.14
C LYS A 53 -5.28 6.99 -16.20
N LEU A 54 -5.72 5.79 -15.85
CA LEU A 54 -7.14 5.43 -15.89
C LEU A 54 -7.98 6.18 -14.85
N GLY A 55 -7.37 6.60 -13.74
CA GLY A 55 -8.02 7.45 -12.73
C GLY A 55 -8.05 8.94 -13.07
N GLY A 56 -7.47 9.39 -14.19
CA GLY A 56 -7.39 10.81 -14.56
C GLY A 56 -6.61 11.67 -13.54
N LEU A 57 -5.70 11.05 -12.78
CA LEU A 57 -5.00 11.70 -11.68
C LEU A 57 -3.79 12.51 -12.16
N GLU A 58 -3.21 12.15 -13.32
CA GLU A 58 -2.05 12.82 -13.88
C GLU A 58 -2.30 14.31 -14.18
N GLU A 59 -3.46 14.62 -14.74
CA GLU A 59 -3.92 16.00 -15.04
C GLU A 59 -4.12 16.84 -13.77
N ARG A 60 -4.34 16.17 -12.62
CA ARG A 60 -4.51 16.78 -11.29
C ARG A 60 -3.19 16.94 -10.54
N GLY A 61 -2.05 16.70 -11.19
CA GLY A 61 -0.71 16.87 -10.64
C GLY A 61 -0.18 15.69 -9.82
N TRP A 62 -0.89 14.55 -9.80
CA TRP A 62 -0.40 13.34 -9.14
C TRP A 62 0.68 12.64 -9.96
N ARG A 63 1.64 12.01 -9.30
CA ARG A 63 2.80 11.36 -9.91
C ARG A 63 3.09 10.03 -9.22
N VAL A 64 3.63 9.08 -9.99
CA VAL A 64 4.16 7.83 -9.45
C VAL A 64 5.51 8.10 -8.80
N VAL A 65 5.71 7.60 -7.58
CA VAL A 65 6.94 7.76 -6.79
C VAL A 65 7.36 6.41 -6.23
N ALA A 66 8.62 6.04 -6.46
CA ALA A 66 9.21 4.84 -5.86
C ALA A 66 9.52 5.08 -4.37
N CYS A 67 9.29 4.06 -3.55
CA CYS A 67 9.69 4.04 -2.14
C CYS A 67 10.06 2.62 -1.73
N THR A 68 11.01 2.49 -0.81
CA THR A 68 11.33 1.21 -0.20
C THR A 68 10.28 0.84 0.85
N ALA A 69 10.13 -0.44 1.13
CA ALA A 69 9.31 -0.94 2.22
C ALA A 69 9.72 -0.32 3.57
N GLY A 70 11.02 -0.08 3.79
CA GLY A 70 11.53 0.62 4.96
C GLY A 70 11.05 2.07 5.06
N GLU A 71 11.12 2.83 3.97
CA GLU A 71 10.58 4.19 3.91
C GLU A 71 9.07 4.22 4.08
N LEU A 72 8.35 3.27 3.51
CA LEU A 72 6.90 3.19 3.67
C LEU A 72 6.52 2.85 5.12
N VAL A 73 7.27 1.95 5.77
CA VAL A 73 7.12 1.61 7.19
C VAL A 73 7.39 2.82 8.09
N SER A 74 8.38 3.66 7.76
CA SER A 74 8.67 4.87 8.55
C SER A 74 7.56 5.92 8.46
N ARG A 75 6.83 5.97 7.32
CA ARG A 75 5.69 6.87 7.09
C ARG A 75 4.39 6.43 7.79
N LEU A 76 4.30 5.19 8.32
CA LEU A 76 3.07 4.65 8.94
C LEU A 76 2.51 5.48 10.10
N ALA A 77 3.36 6.16 10.86
CA ALA A 77 2.90 7.06 11.90
C ALA A 77 2.15 8.27 11.32
N GLY A 78 2.59 8.79 10.16
CA GLY A 78 1.91 9.85 9.43
C GLY A 78 0.55 9.39 8.90
N TYR A 79 0.50 8.24 8.23
CA TYR A 79 -0.76 7.69 7.71
C TYR A 79 -1.82 7.48 8.80
N ARG A 80 -1.43 6.92 9.95
CA ARG A 80 -2.34 6.75 11.09
C ARG A 80 -2.88 8.07 11.64
N ARG A 81 -2.05 9.10 11.73
CA ARG A 81 -2.51 10.45 12.16
C ARG A 81 -3.48 11.07 11.16
N ALA A 82 -3.38 10.69 9.89
CA ALA A 82 -4.32 11.07 8.85
C ALA A 82 -5.57 10.15 8.77
N GLY A 83 -5.74 9.20 9.71
CA GLY A 83 -6.90 8.29 9.73
C GLY A 83 -6.80 7.11 8.76
N ILE A 84 -5.66 6.91 8.10
CA ILE A 84 -5.44 5.81 7.17
C ILE A 84 -4.90 4.61 7.95
N GLU A 85 -5.63 3.49 7.93
CA GLU A 85 -5.27 2.27 8.67
C GLU A 85 -5.03 1.04 7.80
N LEU A 86 -5.30 1.16 6.50
CA LEU A 86 -5.29 0.06 5.53
C LEU A 86 -4.36 0.35 4.36
N VAL A 87 -3.86 -0.72 3.75
CA VAL A 87 -3.11 -0.74 2.50
C VAL A 87 -3.88 -1.64 1.54
N ALA A 88 -4.11 -1.18 0.31
CA ALA A 88 -4.54 -2.02 -0.80
C ALA A 88 -3.32 -2.29 -1.69
N LEU A 89 -2.93 -3.57 -1.83
CA LEU A 89 -1.81 -3.97 -2.68
C LEU A 89 -2.28 -4.19 -4.10
N ASP A 90 -1.60 -3.56 -5.06
CA ASP A 90 -1.85 -3.73 -6.50
C ASP A 90 -3.33 -3.57 -6.88
N PRO A 91 -4.05 -2.54 -6.38
CA PRO A 91 -5.46 -2.39 -6.70
C PRO A 91 -5.63 -2.08 -8.18
N LEU A 92 -6.54 -2.80 -8.84
CA LEU A 92 -6.92 -2.50 -10.22
C LEU A 92 -8.02 -1.44 -10.25
N PRO A 93 -8.03 -0.52 -11.25
CA PRO A 93 -9.05 0.52 -11.37
C PRO A 93 -10.49 -0.01 -11.41
N GLU A 94 -10.73 -1.19 -11.97
CA GLU A 94 -12.03 -1.85 -12.05
C GLU A 94 -12.59 -2.20 -10.66
N MET A 95 -11.73 -2.32 -9.64
CA MET A 95 -12.14 -2.57 -8.26
C MET A 95 -12.73 -1.32 -7.58
N MET A 96 -12.65 -0.14 -8.21
CA MET A 96 -13.08 1.16 -7.68
C MET A 96 -14.49 1.57 -8.11
N GLY A 97 -15.25 0.67 -8.74
CA GLY A 97 -16.58 0.93 -9.29
C GLY A 97 -17.70 1.15 -8.26
N PRO A 98 -18.88 1.61 -8.71
CA PRO A 98 -20.04 1.89 -7.85
C PRO A 98 -20.76 0.62 -7.34
N ALA A 99 -20.35 -0.56 -7.80
CA ALA A 99 -20.96 -1.83 -7.40
C ALA A 99 -20.68 -2.12 -5.92
N PRO A 100 -21.69 -2.55 -5.15
CA PRO A 100 -21.55 -2.83 -3.73
C PRO A 100 -20.93 -4.21 -3.55
N ASP A 101 -19.66 -4.40 -3.94
CA ASP A 101 -18.88 -5.56 -3.53
C ASP A 101 -17.37 -5.29 -3.63
N THR A 102 -16.83 -4.87 -2.49
CA THR A 102 -15.66 -5.35 -1.73
C THR A 102 -14.46 -6.03 -2.41
N THR A 103 -14.31 -6.01 -3.73
CA THR A 103 -13.19 -6.69 -4.41
C THR A 103 -11.85 -6.11 -3.96
N ILE A 104 -11.81 -4.81 -3.72
CA ILE A 104 -10.65 -4.14 -3.15
C ILE A 104 -10.27 -4.65 -1.75
N ALA A 105 -11.22 -5.15 -0.96
CA ALA A 105 -10.91 -5.73 0.35
C ALA A 105 -10.10 -7.04 0.25
N LEU A 106 -10.16 -7.75 -0.87
CA LEU A 106 -9.37 -8.97 -1.11
C LEU A 106 -7.87 -8.68 -1.18
N VAL A 107 -7.53 -7.50 -1.68
CA VAL A 107 -6.15 -7.03 -1.78
C VAL A 107 -5.77 -6.07 -0.63
N THR A 108 -6.65 -5.92 0.36
CA THR A 108 -6.44 -5.00 1.47
C THR A 108 -5.91 -5.72 2.71
N LEU A 109 -4.92 -5.11 3.36
CA LEU A 109 -4.41 -5.51 4.66
C LEU A 109 -4.24 -4.30 5.57
N SER A 110 -4.21 -4.53 6.89
CA SER A 110 -3.89 -3.45 7.82
C SER A 110 -2.47 -2.92 7.60
N LEU A 111 -2.24 -1.63 7.86
CA LEU A 111 -0.89 -1.04 7.89
C LEU A 111 0.04 -1.83 8.82
N ARG A 112 -0.49 -2.36 9.93
CA ARG A 112 0.26 -3.24 10.84
C ARG A 112 0.63 -4.56 10.19
N GLY A 113 -0.29 -5.16 9.41
CA GLY A 113 -0.03 -6.35 8.63
C GLY A 113 1.05 -6.11 7.56
N PHE A 114 0.97 -4.98 6.87
CA PHE A 114 1.99 -4.56 5.91
C PHE A 114 3.36 -4.41 6.58
N ALA A 115 3.45 -3.68 7.69
CA ALA A 115 4.70 -3.58 8.45
C ALA A 115 5.24 -4.95 8.87
N ARG A 116 4.39 -5.84 9.39
CA ARG A 116 4.79 -7.20 9.80
C ARG A 116 5.36 -8.01 8.64
N ARG A 117 4.82 -7.86 7.43
CA ARG A 117 5.33 -8.51 6.21
C ARG A 117 6.80 -8.17 5.94
N HIS A 118 7.24 -6.95 6.26
CA HIS A 118 8.59 -6.47 5.95
C HIS A 118 9.54 -6.41 7.15
N THR A 119 9.02 -6.39 8.38
CA THR A 119 9.82 -6.22 9.61
C THR A 119 9.97 -7.49 10.44
N ALA A 120 9.17 -8.54 10.19
CA ALA A 120 9.27 -9.77 10.96
C ALA A 120 10.62 -10.45 10.70
N ARG A 121 11.44 -10.59 11.75
CA ARG A 121 12.60 -11.47 11.73
C ARG A 121 12.13 -12.93 11.66
N PRO A 122 12.86 -13.83 10.97
CA PRO A 122 12.61 -15.26 11.10
C PRO A 122 12.67 -15.62 12.59
N LYS A 123 11.63 -16.30 13.10
CA LYS A 123 11.71 -16.92 14.43
C LYS A 123 12.87 -17.91 14.36
N GLU A 124 13.98 -17.58 15.00
CA GLU A 124 15.03 -18.55 15.29
C GLU A 124 14.35 -19.77 15.92
N ARG A 125 14.66 -20.94 15.38
CA ARG A 125 14.29 -22.21 15.94
C ARG A 125 14.79 -22.21 17.38
N LEU A 126 13.90 -21.99 18.34
CA LEU A 126 14.10 -22.42 19.71
C LEU A 126 13.98 -23.95 19.72
N ALA A 127 14.94 -24.61 19.08
CA ALA A 127 15.26 -26.01 19.36
C ALA A 127 16.41 -25.94 20.36
N ARG A 128 16.02 -25.95 21.65
CA ARG A 128 16.90 -26.48 22.67
C ARG A 128 17.26 -27.90 22.20
N SER A 129 18.55 -28.19 22.10
CA SER A 129 19.09 -29.54 22.14
C SER A 129 19.95 -29.60 23.39
#